data_AF-A0A7C7KR65-F1
#
_entry.id   AF-A0A7C7KR65-F1
#
_cell.length_a   1.000
_cell.length_b   1.000
_cell.length_c   1.000
_cell.angle_alpha   90.00
_cell.angle_beta   90.00
_cell.angle_gamma   90.00
#
_symmetry.space_group_name_H-M   'P 1'
#
loop_
_entity.id
_entity.type
_entity.pdbx_description
1 polymer ?
#
loop_
_entity_poly.entity_id
_entity_poly.type
_entity_poly.pdbx_seq_one_letter_code
_entity_poly.pdbx_strand_id
1 'polypeptide(L)' 'MNLNIYLITDDRYFKGRDLLQTLEKAMEGGITALQYRFKGKGTKEMYEELLQIRELTKRYGVELVVNDRVD' A
#
# COMPACT_ATOMS: atom_id res chain seq x y z
N MET A 1 10.96 -1.73 -12.17
CA MET A 1 10.01 -2.27 -11.18
C MET A 1 10.22 -3.77 -11.03
N ASN A 2 10.55 -4.23 -9.82
CA ASN A 2 10.69 -5.65 -9.49
C ASN A 2 9.35 -6.22 -9.01
N LEU A 3 8.79 -7.19 -9.75
CA LEU A 3 7.43 -7.71 -9.54
C LEU A 3 7.37 -9.13 -8.96
N ASN A 4 8.47 -9.63 -8.37
CA ASN A 4 8.55 -10.99 -7.85
C ASN A 4 7.44 -11.33 -6.85
N ILE A 5 7.21 -10.44 -5.87
CA ILE A 5 6.09 -10.57 -4.94
C ILE A 5 5.37 -9.23 -4.87
N TYR A 6 4.23 -9.15 -5.58
CA TYR A 6 3.42 -7.95 -5.70
C TYR A 6 2.18 -8.04 -4.81
N LEU A 7 2.16 -7.25 -3.74
CA LEU A 7 1.01 -7.17 -2.83
C LEU A 7 0.00 -6.13 -3.33
N ILE A 8 -1.27 -6.48 -3.35
CA ILE A 8 -2.37 -5.57 -3.68
C ILE A 8 -3.28 -5.45 -2.45
N THR A 9 -3.53 -4.23 -1.98
CA THR A 9 -4.51 -4.00 -0.92
C THR A 9 -5.94 -4.07 -1.48
N ASP A 10 -6.89 -4.59 -0.71
CA ASP A 10 -8.31 -4.61 -1.10
C ASP A 10 -9.17 -4.49 0.16
N ASP A 11 -10.08 -3.52 0.14
CA ASP A 11 -10.95 -3.14 1.25
C ASP A 11 -11.81 -4.31 1.76
N ARG A 12 -12.21 -5.23 0.87
CA ARG A 12 -13.04 -6.39 1.23
C ARG A 12 -12.29 -7.38 2.13
N TYR A 13 -10.97 -7.42 2.03
CA TYR A 13 -10.13 -8.37 2.76
C TYR A 13 -9.36 -7.72 3.92
N PHE A 14 -9.22 -6.39 3.90
CA PHE A 14 -8.45 -5.68 4.92
C PHE A 14 -9.11 -5.67 6.31
N LYS A 15 -10.44 -5.86 6.39
CA LYS A 15 -11.24 -6.16 7.60
C LYS A 15 -10.82 -5.41 8.88
N GLY A 16 -10.50 -4.11 8.75
CA GLY A 16 -10.15 -3.25 9.88
C GLY A 16 -8.78 -3.50 10.52
N ARG A 17 -7.89 -4.28 9.88
CA ARG A 17 -6.50 -4.37 10.32
C ARG A 17 -5.82 -3.01 10.21
N ASP A 18 -4.84 -2.76 11.07
CA ASP A 18 -3.99 -1.58 10.94
C ASP A 18 -3.23 -1.63 9.62
N LEU A 19 -3.41 -0.58 8.79
CA LEU A 19 -2.86 -0.54 7.44
C LEU A 19 -1.35 -0.51 7.42
N LEU A 20 -0.75 0.42 8.17
CA LEU A 20 0.69 0.61 8.13
C LEU A 20 1.43 -0.56 8.75
N GLN A 21 0.95 -1.08 9.89
CA GLN A 21 1.56 -2.24 10.52
C GLN A 21 1.44 -3.49 9.65
N THR A 22 0.31 -3.68 8.96
CA THR A 22 0.14 -4.83 8.06
C THR A 22 1.08 -4.74 6.86
N LEU A 23 1.25 -3.54 6.29
CA LEU A 23 2.15 -3.31 5.17
C LEU A 23 3.61 -3.45 5.58
N GLU A 24 4.01 -2.94 6.75
CA GLU A 24 5.36 -3.07 7.28
C GLU A 24 5.75 -4.54 7.46
N LYS A 25 4.88 -5.35 8.07
CA LYS A 25 5.07 -6.81 8.18
C LYS A 25 5.18 -7.51 6.82
N ALA A 26 4.43 -7.05 5.82
CA ALA A 26 4.55 -7.61 4.47
C ALA A 26 5.90 -7.28 3.83
N MET A 27 6.42 -6.07 4.05
CA MET A 27 7.75 -5.66 3.58
C MET A 27 8.87 -6.42 4.30
N GLU A 28 8.76 -6.63 5.61
CA GLU A 28 9.64 -7.53 6.36
C GLU A 28 9.60 -8.98 5.81
N GLY A 29 8.44 -9.41 5.31
CA GLY A 29 8.24 -10.69 4.63
C GLY A 29 8.77 -10.75 3.19
N GLY A 30 9.29 -9.64 2.65
CA GLY A 30 9.98 -9.63 1.35
C GLY A 30 9.11 -9.32 0.12
N ILE A 31 7.99 -8.58 0.27
CA ILE A 31 7.30 -8.05 -0.92
C ILE A 31 8.24 -7.10 -1.70
N THR A 32 8.14 -7.10 -3.03
CA THR A 32 8.96 -6.23 -3.89
C THR A 32 8.17 -5.07 -4.48
N ALA A 33 6.85 -5.19 -4.50
CA ALA A 33 5.94 -4.14 -4.93
C ALA A 33 4.65 -4.13 -4.10
N LEU A 34 4.04 -2.95 -3.99
CA LEU A 34 2.79 -2.70 -3.29
C LEU A 34 1.85 -1.87 -4.18
N GLN A 35 0.59 -2.33 -4.30
CA GLN A 35 -0.49 -1.55 -4.89
C GLN A 35 -1.49 -1.12 -3.81
N TYR A 36 -1.72 0.18 -3.71
CA TYR A 36 -2.83 0.73 -2.93
C TYR A 36 -4.11 0.73 -3.77
N ARG A 37 -5.09 -0.10 -3.37
CA ARG A 37 -6.38 -0.25 -4.07
C ARG A 37 -7.54 -0.36 -3.08
N PHE A 38 -7.90 0.76 -2.47
CA PHE A 38 -9.14 0.92 -1.71
C PHE A 38 -10.15 1.76 -2.48
N LYS A 39 -11.39 1.25 -2.65
CA LYS A 39 -12.44 1.93 -3.43
C LYS A 39 -13.47 2.68 -2.58
N GLY A 40 -13.55 2.38 -1.28
CA GLY A 40 -14.56 2.95 -0.37
C GLY A 40 -14.13 4.20 0.40
N LYS A 41 -12.91 4.69 0.23
CA LYS A 41 -12.34 5.80 1.02
C LYS A 41 -12.47 7.14 0.32
N GLY A 42 -12.60 8.20 1.12
CA GLY A 42 -12.58 9.58 0.62
C GLY A 42 -11.19 9.99 0.13
N THR A 43 -11.11 10.92 -0.82
CA THR A 43 -9.83 11.42 -1.37
C THR A 43 -8.85 11.89 -0.30
N LYS A 44 -9.33 12.65 0.70
CA LYS A 44 -8.47 13.14 1.79
C LYS A 44 -7.88 12.00 2.63
N GLU A 45 -8.71 11.04 3.01
CA GLU A 45 -8.28 9.87 3.78
C GLU A 45 -7.25 9.04 2.99
N MET A 46 -7.53 8.76 1.70
CA MET A 46 -6.58 8.06 0.82
C MET A 46 -5.25 8.81 0.71
N TYR A 47 -5.29 10.13 0.55
CA TYR A 47 -4.09 10.95 0.43
C TYR A 47 -3.22 10.89 1.70
N GLU A 48 -3.84 11.04 2.88
CA GLU A 48 -3.14 10.96 4.17
C GLU A 48 -2.52 9.57 4.42
N GLU A 49 -3.18 8.49 4.00
CA GLU A 49 -2.62 7.14 4.04
C GLU A 49 -1.47 6.98 3.06
N LEU A 50 -1.63 7.45 1.82
CA LEU A 50 -0.61 7.33 0.77
C LEU A 50 0.67 8.07 1.11
N LEU A 51 0.62 9.20 1.83
CA LEU A 51 1.81 9.88 2.33
C LEU A 51 2.62 8.99 3.27
N GLN A 52 1.94 8.32 4.20
CA GLN A 52 2.58 7.42 5.17
C GLN A 52 3.10 6.14 4.50
N ILE A 53 2.31 5.57 3.57
CA ILE A 53 2.71 4.39 2.80
C ILE A 53 3.92 4.70 1.92
N ARG A 54 3.97 5.88 1.27
CA ARG A 54 5.10 6.27 0.43
C ARG A 54 6.40 6.37 1.22
N GLU A 55 6.35 6.92 2.43
CA GLU A 55 7.53 6.96 3.28
C GLU A 55 7.93 5.55 3.72
N LEU A 56 6.96 4.72 4.10
CA LEU A 56 7.19 3.32 4.48
C LEU A 56 7.83 2.52 3.34
N THR A 57 7.26 2.55 2.13
CA THR A 57 7.79 1.80 0.97
C THR A 57 9.20 2.27 0.60
N LYS A 58 9.49 3.58 0.73
CA LYS A 58 10.83 4.13 0.48
C LYS A 58 11.86 3.57 1.47
N ARG A 59 11.52 3.43 2.76
CA ARG A 59 12.42 2.84 3.77
C ARG A 59 12.80 1.38 3.46
N TYR A 60 11.87 0.61 2.90
CA TYR A 60 12.07 -0.80 2.58
C TYR A 60 12.50 -1.05 1.12
N GLY A 61 12.62 -0.01 0.28
CA GLY A 61 12.96 -0.15 -1.14
C GLY A 61 11.89 -0.87 -1.98
N VAL A 62 10.62 -0.76 -1.56
CA VAL A 62 9.47 -1.39 -2.22
C VAL A 62 8.82 -0.41 -3.21
N GLU A 63 8.45 -0.90 -4.39
CA GLU A 63 7.80 -0.10 -5.42
C GLU A 63 6.33 0.16 -5.05
N LEU A 64 5.85 1.39 -5.19
CA LEU A 64 4.46 1.77 -4.85
C LEU A 64 3.67 2.14 -6.11
N VAL A 65 2.50 1.51 -6.28
CA VAL A 65 1.51 1.83 -7.32
C VAL A 65 0.19 2.25 -6.68
N VAL A 66 -0.44 3.30 -7.20
CA VAL A 66 -1.77 3.74 -6.78
C VAL A 66 -2.77 3.40 -7.88
N ASN A 67 -3.82 2.65 -7.55
CA ASN A 67 -4.79 2.19 -8.53
C ASN A 67 -5.81 3.29 -8.90
N ASP A 68 -6.14 3.41 -10.19
CA ASP A 68 -7.19 4.29 -10.77
C ASP A 68 -7.09 5.79 -10.40
N ARG A 69 -5.91 6.27 -9.99
CA ARG A 69 -5.64 7.68 -9.70
C ARG A 69 -4.35 8.12 -10.38
N VAL A 70 -4.45 9.18 -11.17
CA VAL A 70 -3.36 9.76 -11.97
C VAL A 70 -3.08 11.21 -11.53
N ASP A 71 -4.03 11.81 -10.81
CA ASP A 71 -3.90 13.07 -10.07
C ASP A 71 -2.84 12.98 -8.96
#